data_AF-A0A2A2WEN5-F1
#
_entry.id   AF-A0A2A2WEN5-F1
#
_cell.length_a   1.000
_cell.length_b   1.000
_cell.length_c   1.000
_cell.angle_alpha   90.00
_cell.angle_beta   90.00
_cell.angle_gamma   90.00
#
_symmetry.space_group_name_H-M   'P 1'
#
loop_
_entity.id
_entity.type
_entity.pdbx_description
1 polymer ?
#
loop_
_entity_poly.entity_id
_entity_poly.type
_entity_poly.pdbx_seq_one_letter_code
_entity_poly.pdbx_strand_id
1 'polypeptide(L)'
;MPVTGSKVYRNIIISHSDGGNAHAARPRDGGRSGGGGPKLEQVDMDSNLYFHPTDPRWMDEHLSEMRAIGKEKASLFGDPLFTDPDGGDFSFQPGSPALKLGIEPLDVSKMGRQNQHPITGK
;
A
#
# COMPACT_ATOMS: atom_id res chain seq x y z
N MET A 1 -4.10 7.14 20.51
CA MET A 1 -4.05 5.66 20.51
C MET A 1 -2.68 5.25 20.01
N PRO A 2 -1.86 4.52 20.79
CA PRO A 2 -0.57 4.03 20.29
C PRO A 2 -0.80 2.93 19.23
N VAL A 3 -0.01 2.97 18.17
CA VAL A 3 0.03 1.91 17.13
C VAL A 3 1.37 1.16 17.13
N THR A 4 2.08 1.24 18.25
CA THR A 4 3.36 0.56 18.47
C THR A 4 3.21 -0.93 18.21
N GLY A 5 4.02 -1.47 17.30
CA GLY A 5 4.01 -2.87 16.90
C GLY A 5 3.31 -3.15 15.57
N SER A 6 2.59 -2.18 15.00
CA SER A 6 2.11 -2.27 13.61
C SER A 6 3.29 -2.30 12.64
N LYS A 7 3.23 -3.22 11.68
CA LYS A 7 4.25 -3.41 10.64
C LYS A 7 3.62 -3.30 9.25
N VAL A 8 4.20 -2.47 8.39
CA VAL A 8 3.71 -2.25 7.01
C VAL A 8 4.90 -2.38 6.07
N TYR A 9 5.02 -3.54 5.42
CA TYR A 9 6.14 -3.86 4.53
C TYR A 9 5.65 -4.52 3.26
N ARG A 10 6.34 -4.25 2.13
CA ARG A 10 6.10 -4.92 0.85
C ARG A 10 4.65 -4.78 0.37
N ASN A 11 4.07 -3.61 0.59
CA ASN A 11 2.76 -3.25 0.08
C ASN A 11 2.89 -2.44 -1.21
N ILE A 12 1.84 -2.47 -2.03
CA ILE A 12 1.66 -1.55 -3.15
C ILE A 12 0.47 -0.66 -2.83
N ILE A 13 0.70 0.65 -2.74
CA ILE A 13 -0.30 1.65 -2.37
C ILE A 13 -0.49 2.58 -3.57
N ILE A 14 -1.68 2.55 -4.14
CA ILE A 14 -2.01 3.24 -5.38
C ILE A 14 -3.15 4.22 -5.13
N SER A 15 -3.02 5.42 -5.68
CA SER A 15 -4.08 6.41 -5.71
C SER A 15 -4.78 6.43 -7.07
N HIS A 16 -6.07 6.79 -7.06
CA HIS A 16 -6.76 7.22 -8.27
C HIS A 16 -6.15 8.54 -8.79
N SER A 17 -6.35 8.88 -10.07
CA SER A 17 -5.85 10.13 -10.66
C SER A 17 -6.32 11.40 -9.94
N ASP A 18 -7.50 11.32 -9.32
CA ASP A 18 -8.16 12.38 -8.57
C ASP A 18 -8.05 12.17 -7.05
N GLY A 19 -7.22 11.22 -6.63
CA GLY A 19 -7.13 10.78 -5.24
C GLY A 19 -6.38 11.77 -4.33
N GLY A 20 -6.54 11.58 -3.02
CA GLY A 20 -5.95 12.41 -1.99
C GLY A 20 -4.65 11.82 -1.41
N ASN A 21 -4.23 12.33 -0.25
CA ASN A 21 -3.04 11.83 0.46
C ASN A 21 -3.17 10.34 0.80
N ALA A 22 -2.13 9.53 0.48
CA ALA A 22 -2.08 8.08 0.67
C ALA A 22 -2.48 7.62 2.07
N HIS A 23 -2.13 8.41 3.08
CA HIS A 23 -2.27 8.02 4.48
C HIS A 23 -3.26 8.88 5.25
N ALA A 24 -3.87 9.87 4.59
CA ALA A 24 -4.77 10.85 5.22
C ALA A 24 -4.26 11.25 6.62
N ALA A 25 -2.96 11.56 6.73
CA ALA A 25 -2.22 11.67 8.00
C ALA A 25 -2.74 12.77 8.95
N ARG A 26 -3.74 13.54 8.52
CA ARG A 26 -4.44 14.50 9.36
C ARG A 26 -5.53 13.78 10.15
N PRO A 27 -5.49 13.83 11.49
CA PRO A 27 -6.66 13.49 12.30
C PRO A 27 -7.87 14.25 11.76
N ARG A 28 -9.01 13.58 11.56
CA ARG A 28 -10.26 14.30 11.24
C ARG A 28 -10.53 15.28 12.38
N ASP A 29 -10.57 16.57 12.07
CA ASP A 29 -10.99 17.59 13.03
C ASP A 29 -12.42 17.28 13.49
N GLY A 30 -12.62 17.26 14.82
CA GLY A 30 -13.86 16.86 15.48
C GLY A 30 -13.75 15.63 16.40
N GLY A 31 -12.59 14.97 16.45
CA GLY A 31 -12.30 13.94 17.46
C GLY A 31 -12.15 14.53 18.86
N ARG A 32 -12.73 13.87 19.87
CA ARG A 32 -12.72 14.27 21.29
C ARG A 32 -11.36 14.83 21.73
N SER A 33 -11.38 16.04 22.29
CA SER A 33 -10.25 16.65 23.00
C SER A 33 -9.76 15.66 24.06
N GLY A 34 -8.54 15.14 23.92
CA GLY A 34 -7.93 14.25 24.93
C GLY A 34 -7.00 13.14 24.46
N GLY A 35 -6.81 12.90 23.15
CA GLY A 35 -5.82 11.90 22.72
C GLY A 35 -5.53 11.96 21.23
N GLY A 36 -4.28 12.27 20.88
CA GLY A 36 -3.80 12.21 19.50
C GLY A 36 -4.18 10.87 18.85
N GLY A 37 -4.69 10.94 17.63
CA GLY A 37 -5.00 9.77 16.81
C GLY A 37 -3.78 8.86 16.60
N PRO A 38 -3.95 7.71 15.95
CA PRO A 38 -2.81 6.88 15.54
C PRO A 38 -1.84 7.72 14.72
N LYS A 39 -0.55 7.56 15.00
CA LYS A 39 0.51 8.34 14.38
C LYS A 39 1.35 7.45 13.48
N LEU A 40 1.61 7.89 12.25
CA LEU A 40 2.40 7.11 11.28
C LEU A 40 3.84 6.94 11.75
N GLU A 41 4.41 7.91 12.47
CA GLU A 41 5.76 7.77 13.02
C GLU A 41 5.92 6.61 14.02
N GLN A 42 4.81 6.07 14.55
CA GLN A 42 4.83 4.92 15.47
C GLN A 42 4.73 3.56 14.74
N VAL A 43 4.40 3.56 13.45
CA VAL A 43 4.29 2.35 12.63
C VAL A 43 5.66 1.97 12.11
N ASP A 44 6.04 0.71 12.21
CA ASP A 44 7.25 0.18 11.59
C ASP A 44 6.98 -0.10 10.11
N MET A 45 7.60 0.68 9.22
CA MET A 45 7.27 0.64 7.80
C MET A 45 8.52 0.83 6.94
N ASP A 46 8.65 -0.02 5.93
CA ASP A 46 9.68 0.07 4.91
C ASP A 46 9.35 -0.83 3.71
N SER A 47 10.10 -0.66 2.62
CA SER A 47 9.99 -1.48 1.40
C SER A 47 8.58 -1.50 0.81
N ASN A 48 7.83 -0.40 0.91
CA ASN A 48 6.53 -0.22 0.28
C ASN A 48 6.71 0.47 -1.09
N LEU A 49 5.83 0.15 -2.04
CA LEU A 49 5.74 0.81 -3.34
C LEU A 49 4.54 1.74 -3.37
N TYR A 50 4.77 3.00 -3.70
CA TYR A 50 3.73 4.03 -3.85
C TYR A 50 3.58 4.42 -5.31
N PHE A 51 2.35 4.64 -5.74
CA PHE A 51 2.07 5.07 -7.11
C PHE A 51 0.90 6.04 -7.20
N HIS A 52 1.08 7.11 -7.96
CA HIS A 52 0.04 8.03 -8.37
C HIS A 52 0.18 8.28 -9.88
N PRO A 53 -0.87 8.06 -10.69
CA PRO A 53 -0.75 8.11 -12.15
C PRO A 53 -0.53 9.52 -12.70
N THR A 54 -0.93 10.55 -11.94
CA THR A 54 -0.92 11.97 -12.39
C THR A 54 -0.09 12.91 -11.53
N ASP A 55 0.44 12.46 -10.39
CA ASP A 55 1.22 13.30 -9.46
C ASP A 55 2.55 12.62 -9.12
N PRO A 56 3.64 12.96 -9.81
CA PRO A 56 4.94 12.33 -9.60
C PRO A 56 5.59 12.70 -8.27
N ARG A 57 5.04 13.66 -7.52
CA ARG A 57 5.56 14.12 -6.23
C ARG A 57 4.66 13.76 -5.06
N TRP A 58 3.64 12.94 -5.30
CA TRP A 58 2.59 12.60 -4.33
C TRP A 58 3.15 12.12 -2.99
N MET A 59 4.33 11.47 -3.00
CA MET A 59 4.97 10.90 -1.83
C MET A 59 6.26 11.58 -1.38
N ASP A 60 6.66 12.69 -2.00
CA ASP A 60 7.94 13.36 -1.71
C ASP A 60 8.06 13.80 -0.24
N GLU A 61 7.05 14.51 0.27
CA GLU A 61 7.02 15.02 1.65
C GLU A 61 7.03 13.85 2.64
N HIS A 62 6.13 12.89 2.47
CA HIS A 62 6.01 11.73 3.36
C HIS A 62 7.30 10.90 3.42
N LEU A 63 7.87 10.56 2.27
CA LEU A 63 9.10 9.78 2.23
C LEU A 63 10.26 10.58 2.83
N SER A 64 10.33 11.89 2.61
CA SER A 64 11.34 12.75 3.23
C SER A 64 11.24 12.71 4.76
N GLU A 65 10.04 12.94 5.31
CA GLU A 65 9.79 12.97 6.75
C GLU A 65 10.06 11.61 7.41
N MET A 66 9.56 10.51 6.82
CA MET A 66 9.72 9.17 7.37
C MET A 66 11.17 8.70 7.30
N ARG A 67 11.89 9.05 6.24
CA ARG A 67 13.34 8.76 6.13
C ARG A 67 14.16 9.52 7.15
N ALA A 68 13.78 10.76 7.50
CA ALA A 68 14.44 11.54 8.53
C ALA A 68 14.38 10.87 9.91
N ILE A 69 13.33 10.10 10.19
CA ILE A 69 13.21 9.28 11.43
C ILE A 69 13.61 7.82 11.25
N GLY A 70 14.23 7.49 10.12
CA GLY A 70 14.83 6.17 9.87
C GLY A 70 13.89 5.11 9.31
N LYS A 71 12.71 5.47 8.81
CA LYS A 71 11.70 4.58 8.20
C LYS A 71 11.64 4.78 6.69
N GLU A 72 10.94 3.89 5.96
CA GLU A 72 10.70 4.06 4.50
C GLU A 72 11.99 4.28 3.66
N LYS A 73 13.12 3.73 4.13
CA LYS A 73 14.44 3.92 3.50
C LYS A 73 14.56 3.18 2.19
N ALA A 74 14.02 1.97 2.13
CA ALA A 74 13.99 1.13 0.95
C ALA A 74 12.74 1.36 0.10
N SER A 75 11.68 1.96 0.64
CA SER A 75 10.45 2.24 -0.08
C SER A 75 10.66 3.12 -1.31
N LEU A 76 9.86 2.86 -2.34
CA LEU A 76 9.97 3.48 -3.66
C LEU A 76 8.65 4.15 -4.07
N PHE A 77 8.77 5.19 -4.90
CA PHE A 77 7.67 5.72 -5.68
C PHE A 77 7.88 5.33 -7.15
N GLY A 78 6.87 4.75 -7.78
CA GLY A 78 6.94 4.37 -9.19
C GLY A 78 5.81 3.44 -9.63
N ASP A 79 5.63 3.35 -10.95
CA ASP A 79 4.63 2.48 -11.58
C ASP A 79 4.89 1.01 -11.21
N PRO A 80 3.90 0.27 -10.65
CA PRO A 80 4.01 -1.16 -10.40
C PRO A 80 4.25 -2.02 -11.63
N LEU A 81 4.00 -1.50 -12.83
CA LEU A 81 4.09 -2.20 -14.12
C LEU A 81 3.25 -3.48 -14.09
N PHE A 82 1.95 -3.36 -13.83
CA PHE A 82 1.02 -4.47 -13.98
C PHE A 82 0.90 -4.89 -15.44
N THR A 83 0.65 -6.18 -15.69
CA THR A 83 0.53 -6.74 -17.05
C THR A 83 -0.74 -6.25 -17.75
N ASP A 84 -1.91 -6.42 -17.13
CA ASP A 84 -3.20 -5.96 -17.67
C ASP A 84 -4.20 -5.71 -16.51
N PRO A 85 -4.08 -4.58 -15.80
CA PRO A 85 -4.93 -4.30 -14.63
C PRO A 85 -6.41 -4.09 -15.01
N ASP A 86 -6.71 -3.61 -16.23
CA ASP A 86 -8.09 -3.43 -16.71
C ASP A 86 -8.77 -4.78 -16.99
N GLY A 87 -8.00 -5.76 -17.46
CA GLY A 87 -8.42 -7.17 -17.58
C GLY A 87 -8.35 -7.98 -16.28
N GLY A 88 -7.85 -7.39 -15.19
CA GLY A 88 -7.71 -8.03 -13.88
C GLY A 88 -6.44 -8.86 -13.69
N ASP A 89 -5.48 -8.77 -14.60
CA ASP A 89 -4.14 -9.35 -14.45
C ASP A 89 -3.18 -8.35 -13.77
N PHE A 90 -3.07 -8.52 -12.46
CA PHE A 90 -2.15 -7.75 -11.60
C PHE A 90 -0.78 -8.43 -11.44
N SER A 91 -0.40 -9.34 -12.34
CA SER A 91 0.99 -9.80 -12.40
C SER A 91 1.94 -8.66 -12.76
N PHE A 92 3.21 -8.78 -12.36
CA PHE A 92 4.22 -7.76 -12.65
C PHE A 92 4.95 -8.05 -13.96
N GLN A 93 5.11 -7.01 -14.77
CA GLN A 93 6.01 -7.05 -15.92
C GLN A 93 7.49 -7.12 -15.45
N PRO A 94 8.40 -7.67 -16.29
CA PRO A 94 9.83 -7.63 -16.03
C PRO A 94 10.32 -6.20 -15.75
N GLY A 95 11.11 -6.04 -14.69
CA GLY A 95 11.67 -4.74 -14.30
C GLY A 95 10.79 -3.91 -13.35
N SER A 96 9.62 -4.41 -12.97
CA SER A 96 8.76 -3.78 -11.96
C SER A 96 9.54 -3.41 -10.68
N PRO A 97 9.35 -2.20 -10.14
CA PRO A 97 9.93 -1.81 -8.86
C PRO A 97 9.41 -2.66 -7.69
N ALA A 98 8.22 -3.25 -7.82
CA ALA A 98 7.69 -4.18 -6.82
C ALA A 98 8.61 -5.40 -6.63
N LEU A 99 9.11 -5.97 -7.74
CA LEU A 99 10.05 -7.09 -7.70
C LEU A 99 11.37 -6.72 -7.02
N LYS A 100 11.86 -5.48 -7.22
CA LYS A 100 13.09 -4.99 -6.56
C LYS A 100 12.92 -4.87 -5.03
N LEU A 101 11.70 -4.61 -4.57
CA LEU A 101 11.34 -4.56 -3.15
C LEU A 101 11.07 -5.95 -2.54
N GLY A 102 11.17 -7.02 -3.35
CA GLY A 102 10.84 -8.38 -2.93
C GLY A 102 9.34 -8.61 -2.77
N ILE A 103 8.50 -7.81 -3.44
CA ILE A 103 7.05 -8.07 -3.52
C ILE A 103 6.85 -9.18 -4.56
N GLU A 104 6.21 -10.26 -4.14
CA GLU A 104 5.96 -11.43 -4.98
C GLU A 104 4.59 -11.31 -5.68
N PRO A 105 4.46 -11.75 -6.95
CA PRO A 105 3.17 -11.84 -7.61
C PRO A 105 2.19 -12.73 -6.85
N LEU A 106 0.92 -12.35 -6.81
CA LEU A 106 -0.13 -13.10 -6.12
C LEU A 106 -0.71 -14.19 -7.03
N ASP A 107 -0.60 -15.46 -6.63
CA ASP A 107 -1.32 -16.56 -7.31
C ASP A 107 -2.80 -16.55 -6.88
N VAL A 108 -3.64 -15.95 -7.73
CA VAL A 108 -5.08 -15.84 -7.48
C VAL A 108 -5.88 -17.07 -7.92
N SER A 109 -5.25 -18.10 -8.51
CA SER A 109 -5.95 -19.27 -9.08
C SER A 109 -6.82 -20.04 -8.09
N LYS A 110 -6.49 -19.93 -6.79
CA LYS A 110 -7.22 -20.59 -5.69
C LYS A 110 -7.90 -19.61 -4.73
N MET A 111 -7.91 -18.32 -5.06
CA MET A 111 -8.51 -17.30 -4.21
C MET A 111 -9.99 -17.13 -4.49
N GLY A 112 -10.75 -16.70 -3.49
CA GLY A 112 -12.20 -16.54 -3.59
C GLY A 112 -12.99 -17.85 -3.47
N ARG A 113 -14.31 -17.77 -3.68
CA ARG A 113 -15.21 -18.92 -3.54
C ARG A 113 -15.06 -19.84 -4.74
N GLN A 114 -14.46 -21.02 -4.52
CA GLN A 114 -14.34 -22.04 -5.55
C GLN A 114 -15.66 -22.81 -5.70
N ASN A 115 -16.08 -23.10 -6.93
CA ASN A 115 -17.33 -23.82 -7.23
C ASN A 115 -17.32 -25.31 -6.83
N GLN A 116 -16.36 -25.76 -6.01
CA GLN A 116 -16.10 -27.18 -5.73
C GLN A 116 -16.88 -27.75 -4.53
N HIS A 117 -18.05 -27.19 -4.21
CA HIS A 117 -19.01 -27.87 -3.36
C HIS A 117 -20.23 -28.27 -4.18
N PRO A 118 -20.28 -29.52 -4.67
CA PRO A 118 -21.53 -30.09 -5.14
C PRO A 118 -22.54 -29.96 -4.00
N ILE A 119 -23.63 -29.23 -4.21
CA ILE A 119 -24.77 -29.30 -3.33
C ILE A 119 -25.42 -30.65 -3.65
N THR A 120 -24.95 -31.71 -3.00
CA THR A 120 -25.63 -33.01 -3.06
C THR A 120 -26.90 -32.86 -2.24
N GLY A 121 -28.00 -32.53 -2.91
CA GLY A 121 -29.33 -32.50 -2.31
C GLY A 121 -29.66 -33.86 -1.70
N LYS A 122 -30.14 -33.84 -0.46
CA LYS A 122 -30.92 -34.92 0.13
C LYS A 122 -32.38 -34.78 -0.27
#